data_AF-A0AAV4MW09-F1
#
_entry.id   AF-A0AAV4MW09-F1
#
_cell.length_a   1.000
_cell.length_b   1.000
_cell.length_c   1.000
_cell.angle_alpha   90.00
_cell.angle_beta   90.00
_cell.angle_gamma   90.00
#
_symmetry.space_group_name_H-M   'P 1'
#
loop_
_entity.id
_entity.type
_entity.pdbx_description
1 polymer ?
#
loop_
_entity_poly.entity_id
_entity_poly.type
_entity_poly.pdbx_seq_one_letter_code
_entity_poly.pdbx_strand_id
1 'polypeptide(L)'
;MSKSVEPFVLHGKGGCGKTSLLAKAASMMVVWSPKGTKPILTLRFLGTTPDSSSVVPMLTSVCQQIMYNYMMPWEGIPDDLIPLIALRNAC
;
A
#
# COMPACT_ATOMS: atom_id res chain seq x y z
N MET A 1 18.02 6.06 7.68
CA MET A 1 17.06 5.03 7.23
C MET A 1 17.82 4.05 6.34
N SER A 2 17.97 2.79 6.76
CA SER A 2 18.52 1.76 5.86
C SER A 2 17.57 1.63 4.66
N LYS A 3 18.09 1.74 3.43
CA LYS A 3 17.30 1.51 2.21
C LYS A 3 17.27 0.01 1.97
N SER A 4 16.16 -0.64 2.29
CA SER A 4 15.89 -2.04 1.92
C SER A 4 14.72 -2.09 0.95
N VAL A 5 14.84 -2.93 -0.07
CA VAL A 5 13.76 -3.29 -1.01
C VAL A 5 13.13 -4.63 -0.64
N GLU A 6 13.61 -5.28 0.42
CA GLU A 6 13.08 -6.55 0.88
C GLU A 6 11.80 -6.35 1.68
N PRO A 7 10.80 -7.24 1.52
CA PRO A 7 9.57 -7.17 2.29
C PRO A 7 9.83 -7.40 3.79
N PHE A 8 9.31 -6.52 4.63
CA PHE A 8 9.28 -6.73 6.08
C PHE A 8 8.07 -7.58 6.47
N VAL A 9 8.31 -8.75 7.06
CA VAL A 9 7.25 -9.69 7.44
C VAL A 9 7.07 -9.70 8.96
N LEU A 10 5.88 -9.29 9.42
CA LEU A 10 5.45 -9.42 10.82
C LEU A 10 4.58 -10.66 11.00
N HIS A 11 5.08 -11.67 11.72
CA HIS A 11 4.38 -12.94 11.95
C HIS A 11 4.15 -13.24 13.43
N GLY A 12 3.18 -14.12 13.72
CA GLY A 12 2.77 -14.48 15.08
C GLY A 12 1.37 -15.10 15.12
N LYS A 13 0.96 -15.67 16.26
CA LYS A 13 -0.34 -16.33 16.44
C LYS A 13 -1.53 -15.46 16.02
N GLY A 14 -2.64 -16.07 15.61
CA GLY A 14 -3.90 -15.34 15.37
C GLY A 14 -4.28 -14.49 16.59
N GLY A 15 -4.75 -13.26 16.37
CA GLY A 15 -5.14 -12.36 17.47
C GLY A 15 -4.01 -11.70 18.26
N CYS A 16 -2.72 -11.95 17.96
CA CYS A 16 -1.60 -11.34 18.70
C CYS A 16 -1.35 -9.84 18.41
N GLY A 17 -2.27 -9.16 17.71
CA GLY A 17 -2.19 -7.71 17.47
C GLY A 17 -1.33 -7.25 16.29
N LYS A 18 -0.94 -8.14 15.36
CA LYS A 18 -0.10 -7.77 14.18
C LYS A 18 -0.69 -6.59 13.38
N THR A 19 -1.97 -6.69 13.04
CA THR A 19 -2.71 -5.66 12.30
C THR A 19 -2.73 -4.35 13.08
N SER A 20 -3.01 -4.42 14.38
CA SER A 20 -3.02 -3.24 15.28
C SER A 20 -1.64 -2.60 15.40
N LEU A 21 -0.58 -3.40 15.46
CA LEU A 21 0.80 -2.91 15.53
C LEU A 21 1.20 -2.17 14.25
N LEU A 22 0.89 -2.73 13.07
CA LEU A 22 1.11 -2.07 11.79
C LEU A 22 0.26 -0.80 11.63
N ALA A 23 -1.01 -0.83 12.05
CA ALA A 23 -1.88 0.34 12.05
C ALA A 23 -1.32 1.47 12.96
N LYS A 24 -0.80 1.10 14.14
CA LYS A 24 -0.15 2.06 15.04
C LYS A 24 1.11 2.63 14.40
N ALA A 25 1.96 1.80 13.81
CA ALA A 25 3.16 2.26 13.10
C ALA A 25 2.82 3.25 11.98
N ALA A 26 1.79 2.93 11.17
CA ALA A 26 1.25 3.83 10.15
C ALA A 26 0.80 5.18 10.74
N SER A 27 0.14 5.20 11.90
CA SER A 27 -0.27 6.45 12.56
C SER A 27 0.89 7.31 13.07
N MET A 28 2.05 6.69 13.36
CA MET A 28 3.25 7.36 13.87
C MET A 28 4.17 7.86 12.76
N MET A 29 3.87 7.54 11.50
CA MET A 29 4.73 7.81 10.35
C MET A 29 5.11 9.30 10.23
N VAL A 30 4.18 10.24 10.49
CA VAL A 30 4.47 11.68 10.45
C VAL A 30 5.46 12.09 11.54
N VAL A 31 5.34 11.49 12.73
CA VAL A 31 6.23 11.76 13.88
C VAL A 31 7.62 11.19 13.66
N TRP A 32 7.72 10.02 13.02
CA TRP A 32 9.00 9.36 12.72
C TRP A 32 9.70 9.94 11.50
N SER A 33 9.00 10.70 10.67
CA SER A 33 9.57 11.29 9.47
C SER A 33 10.38 12.56 9.81
N PRO A 34 11.49 12.84 9.10
CA PRO A 34 12.27 14.05 9.33
C PRO A 34 11.41 15.32 9.20
N LYS A 35 11.71 16.34 10.01
CA LYS A 35 11.01 17.63 9.93
C LYS A 35 11.07 18.19 8.50
N GLY A 36 9.94 18.71 8.02
CA GLY A 36 9.82 19.27 6.68
C GLY A 36 9.56 18.24 5.57
N THR A 37 9.48 16.94 5.90
CA THR A 37 9.04 15.91 4.93
C THR A 37 7.53 15.75 4.96
N LYS A 38 6.94 15.46 3.80
CA LYS A 38 5.53 15.08 3.65
C LYS A 38 5.46 13.61 3.19
N PRO A 39 5.59 12.65 4.11
CA PRO A 39 5.53 11.24 3.78
C PRO A 39 4.17 10.85 3.19
N ILE A 40 4.18 9.97 2.19
CA ILE A 40 2.99 9.39 1.55
C ILE A 40 2.83 7.96 2.06
N LEU A 41 1.64 7.62 2.55
CA LEU A 41 1.32 6.30 3.07
C LEU A 41 0.16 5.68 2.30
N THR A 42 0.38 4.47 1.81
CA THR A 42 -0.64 3.58 1.25
C THR A 42 -0.80 2.40 2.21
N LEU A 43 -1.85 2.42 3.03
CA LEU A 43 -2.15 1.35 3.99
C LEU A 43 -3.34 0.52 3.49
N ARG A 44 -3.20 -0.81 3.50
CA ARG A 44 -4.28 -1.71 3.09
C ARG A 44 -4.36 -2.96 3.95
N PHE A 45 -5.57 -3.28 4.39
CA PHE A 45 -5.90 -4.57 4.99
C PHE A 45 -6.51 -5.48 3.93
N LEU A 46 -6.07 -6.73 3.90
CA LEU A 46 -6.55 -7.74 2.93
C LEU A 46 -7.43 -8.76 3.65
N GLY A 47 -8.47 -9.25 2.96
CA GLY A 47 -9.34 -10.30 3.47
C GLY A 47 -10.40 -9.84 4.48
N THR A 48 -10.67 -8.53 4.55
CA THR A 48 -11.73 -7.96 5.42
C THR A 48 -13.06 -7.74 4.69
N THR A 49 -13.06 -7.74 3.34
CA THR A 49 -14.25 -7.65 2.48
C THR A 49 -14.09 -8.48 1.19
N PRO A 50 -15.17 -9.00 0.56
CA PRO A 50 -15.08 -9.84 -0.66
C PRO A 50 -14.32 -9.19 -1.82
N ASP A 51 -14.45 -7.88 -2.00
CA ASP A 51 -13.75 -7.12 -3.07
C ASP A 51 -12.23 -7.04 -2.87
N SER A 52 -11.74 -7.27 -1.64
CA SER A 52 -10.31 -7.36 -1.34
C SER A 52 -9.70 -8.74 -1.63
N SER A 53 -10.51 -9.71 -2.03
CA SER A 53 -10.10 -11.09 -2.33
C SER A 53 -9.79 -11.33 -3.81
N SER A 54 -10.22 -10.43 -4.70
CA SER A 54 -9.94 -10.51 -6.13
C SER A 54 -8.71 -9.65 -6.49
N VAL A 55 -7.71 -10.26 -7.12
CA VAL A 55 -6.40 -9.64 -7.39
C VAL A 55 -6.52 -8.38 -8.25
N VAL A 56 -7.36 -8.41 -9.30
CA VAL A 56 -7.49 -7.29 -10.24
C VAL A 56 -8.10 -6.05 -9.58
N PRO A 57 -9.32 -6.09 -8.99
CA PRO A 57 -9.88 -4.94 -8.27
C PRO A 57 -8.97 -4.44 -7.15
N MET A 58 -8.26 -5.37 -6.49
CA MET A 58 -7.31 -5.03 -5.44
C MET A 58 -6.15 -4.19 -5.99
N LEU A 59 -5.46 -4.67 -7.02
CA LEU A 59 -4.33 -3.98 -7.63
C LEU A 59 -4.75 -2.64 -8.24
N THR A 60 -5.85 -2.61 -9.00
CA THR A 60 -6.39 -1.37 -9.59
C THR A 60 -6.62 -0.31 -8.52
N SER A 61 -7.22 -0.67 -7.38
CA SER A 61 -7.49 0.32 -6.35
C SER A 61 -6.25 0.71 -5.54
N VAL A 62 -5.19 -0.12 -5.49
CA VAL A 62 -3.86 0.32 -4.97
C VAL A 62 -3.27 1.37 -5.91
N CYS A 63 -3.26 1.11 -7.22
CA CYS A 63 -2.76 2.06 -8.21
C CYS A 63 -3.51 3.39 -8.12
N GLN A 64 -4.84 3.38 -8.07
CA GLN A 64 -5.66 4.59 -7.91
C GLN A 64 -5.30 5.36 -6.63
N GLN A 65 -5.12 4.68 -5.50
CA GLN A 65 -4.74 5.31 -4.24
C GLN A 65 -3.36 5.97 -4.31
N ILE A 66 -2.39 5.31 -4.97
CA ILE A 66 -1.06 5.91 -5.23
C ILE A 66 -1.21 7.16 -6.08
N MET A 67 -1.90 7.07 -7.22
CA MET A 67 -2.07 8.20 -8.15
C MET A 67 -2.76 9.38 -7.47
N TYR A 68 -3.80 9.13 -6.68
CA TYR A 68 -4.47 10.15 -5.86
C TYR A 68 -3.50 10.82 -4.88
N ASN A 69 -2.69 10.05 -4.16
CA ASN A 69 -1.73 10.57 -3.18
C ASN A 69 -0.64 11.45 -3.82
N TYR A 70 -0.24 11.14 -5.07
CA TYR A 70 0.72 11.91 -5.85
C TYR A 70 0.08 13.00 -6.72
N MET A 71 -1.24 13.18 -6.66
CA MET A 71 -2.00 14.11 -7.51
C MET A 71 -1.76 13.89 -9.01
N MET A 72 -1.58 12.63 -9.41
CA MET A 72 -1.42 12.23 -10.81
C MET A 72 -2.78 11.90 -11.45
N PRO A 73 -2.96 12.17 -12.76
CA PRO A 73 -4.17 11.81 -13.48
C PRO A 73 -4.37 10.30 -13.50
N TRP A 74 -5.61 9.82 -13.45
CA TRP A 74 -5.92 8.38 -13.45
C TRP A 74 -5.85 7.76 -14.85
N GLU A 75 -5.46 8.55 -15.85
CA GLU A 75 -5.27 8.11 -17.22
C GLU A 75 -4.15 7.07 -17.29
N GLY A 76 -4.45 5.92 -17.90
CA GLY A 76 -3.48 4.84 -18.09
C GLY A 76 -3.40 3.80 -16.98
N ILE A 77 -4.25 3.87 -15.94
CA ILE A 77 -4.41 2.74 -14.99
C ILE A 77 -5.20 1.63 -15.70
N PRO A 78 -4.60 0.45 -15.92
CA PRO A 78 -5.31 -0.64 -16.57
C PRO A 78 -6.36 -1.28 -15.63
N ASP A 79 -7.43 -1.76 -16.22
CA ASP A 79 -8.53 -2.49 -15.55
C ASP A 79 -8.45 -4.02 -15.73
N ASP A 80 -7.40 -4.50 -16.41
CA ASP A 80 -7.12 -5.92 -16.63
C ASP A 80 -5.76 -6.34 -16.02
N LEU A 81 -5.64 -7.63 -15.68
CA LEU A 81 -4.51 -8.18 -14.93
C LEU A 81 -3.19 -8.09 -15.70
N ILE A 82 -3.21 -8.44 -16.99
CA ILE A 82 -2.01 -8.45 -17.84
C ILE A 82 -1.35 -7.07 -17.89
N PRO A 83 -2.07 -5.98 -18.23
CA PRO A 83 -1.48 -4.65 -18.22
C PRO A 83 -1.16 -4.12 -16.81
N LEU A 84 -1.88 -4.52 -15.76
CA LEU A 84 -1.52 -4.16 -14.37
C LEU A 84 -0.17 -4.75 -13.93
N ILE A 85 0.14 -5.99 -14.33
CA ILE A 85 1.45 -6.61 -14.05
C ILE A 85 2.56 -5.85 -14.81
N ALA A 86 2.28 -5.38 -16.02
CA ALA A 86 3.23 -4.62 -16.84
C ALA A 86 3.48 -3.19 -16.30
N LEU A 87 2.55 -2.62 -15.52
CA LEU A 87 2.67 -1.30 -14.88
C LEU A 87 3.80 -1.23 -13.84
N ARG A 88 4.44 -2.36 -13.49
CA ARG A 88 5.60 -2.46 -12.57
C ARG A 88 6.73 -1.45 -12.84
N ASN A 89 6.88 -0.99 -14.08
CA ASN A 89 7.97 -0.09 -14.47
C ASN A 89 7.56 1.40 -14.52
N ALA A 90 6.30 1.74 -14.21
CA ALA A 90 5.74 3.08 -14.37
C ALA A 90 5.47 3.83 -13.05
N CYS A 91 5.44 3.13 -11.91
CA CYS A 91 5.35 3.70 -10.56
C CYS A 91 6.67 3.47 -9.81
#